data_AF-A0A8X8YFI1-F1
#
_entry.id   AF-A0A8X8YFI1-F1
#
_cell.length_a   1.000
_cell.length_b   1.000
_cell.length_c   1.000
_cell.angle_alpha   90.00
_cell.angle_beta   90.00
_cell.angle_gamma   90.00
#
_symmetry.space_group_name_H-M   'P 1'
#
loop_
_entity.id
_entity.type
_entity.pdbx_description
1 polymer ?
#
loop_
_entity_poly.entity_id
_entity_poly.type
_entity_poly.pdbx_seq_one_letter_code
_entity_poly.pdbx_strand_id
1 'polypeptide(L)'
;MYLVHWPVRLKAWVCDPIPKEDEFEPLCLDVTWSGMEKCLEMGLCRGIGVEMHPMWRQEKLRDFCRDQNIHVSAYSPLATPAQIALSWGLSKEVSVNVKSFNQERMKENKGAIDLKLEDEEILEIDSMFKEMKILRGEVFVNQSTSPYKTLQDLWDYEI
;
A
#
# COMPACT_ATOMS: atom_id res chain seq x y z
N MET A 1 17.16 -0.78 3.72
CA MET A 1 16.26 -0.19 2.72
C MET A 1 15.77 1.13 3.29
N TYR A 2 15.79 2.20 2.51
CA TYR A 2 15.36 3.55 2.91
C TYR A 2 14.33 4.05 1.90
N LEU A 3 13.13 4.42 2.36
CA LEU A 3 11.99 4.68 1.49
C LEU A 3 11.46 6.11 1.64
N VAL A 4 11.03 6.71 0.54
CA VAL A 4 10.09 7.84 0.60
C VAL A 4 8.74 7.28 1.04
N HIS A 5 8.30 7.64 2.24
CA HIS A 5 7.04 7.16 2.82
C HIS A 5 5.82 7.85 2.17
N TRP A 6 5.93 9.15 1.86
CA TRP A 6 4.92 9.93 1.15
C TRP A 6 5.59 10.96 0.23
N PRO A 7 5.03 11.26 -0.95
CA PRO A 7 5.53 12.30 -1.85
C PRO A 7 5.08 13.69 -1.35
N VAL A 8 5.30 14.00 -0.08
CA VAL A 8 5.05 15.33 0.51
C VAL A 8 6.22 15.78 1.34
N ARG A 9 6.43 17.09 1.41
CA ARG A 9 7.42 17.70 2.30
C ARG A 9 6.70 18.50 3.38
N LEU A 10 7.03 18.21 4.63
CA LEU A 10 6.54 18.92 5.81
C LEU A 10 7.67 19.74 6.43
N LYS A 11 7.31 20.80 7.15
CA LYS A 11 8.26 21.53 8.00
C LYS A 11 8.86 20.60 9.05
N ALA A 12 10.14 20.81 9.37
CA ALA A 12 10.92 19.87 10.18
C ALA A 12 10.40 19.64 11.62
N TRP A 13 9.58 20.54 12.15
CA TRP A 13 9.03 20.46 13.51
C TRP A 13 7.62 19.85 13.58
N VAL A 14 7.08 19.38 12.46
CA VAL A 14 5.75 18.76 12.42
C VAL A 14 5.83 17.37 13.02
N CYS A 15 5.09 17.17 14.11
CA CYS A 15 5.03 15.89 14.82
C CYS A 15 3.60 15.31 14.87
N ASP A 16 2.60 16.08 14.46
CA ASP A 16 1.20 15.67 14.52
C ASP A 16 0.87 14.70 13.35
N PRO A 17 0.06 13.65 13.58
CA PRO A 17 -0.34 12.72 12.53
C PRO A 17 -1.16 13.35 11.40
N ILE A 18 -1.78 14.50 11.68
CA ILE A 18 -2.54 15.30 10.72
C ILE A 18 -1.86 16.66 10.67
N PRO A 19 -1.04 16.92 9.63
CA PRO A 19 -0.38 18.21 9.48
C PRO A 19 -1.38 19.35 9.27
N LYS A 20 -1.07 20.52 9.81
CA LYS A 20 -1.84 21.75 9.55
C LYS A 20 -1.56 22.24 8.13
N GLU A 21 -2.45 23.06 7.61
CA GLU A 21 -2.29 23.63 6.27
C GLU A 21 -0.94 24.37 6.14
N ASP A 22 -0.60 25.26 7.05
CA ASP A 22 0.64 26.03 6.96
C ASP A 22 1.92 25.21 7.21
N GLU A 23 1.83 23.90 7.41
CA GLU A 23 2.96 23.01 7.72
C GLU A 23 3.57 22.31 6.49
N PHE A 24 3.01 22.49 5.30
CA PHE A 24 3.54 21.95 4.04
C PHE A 24 4.62 22.85 3.43
N GLU A 25 5.60 22.23 2.76
CA GLU A 25 6.64 22.92 1.98
C GLU A 25 6.68 22.37 0.54
N PRO A 26 7.19 23.14 -0.44
CA PRO A 26 7.41 22.64 -1.79
C PRO A 26 8.35 21.43 -1.80
N LEU A 27 7.86 20.32 -2.35
CA LEU A 27 8.65 19.11 -2.56
C LEU A 27 9.38 19.20 -3.90
N CYS A 28 10.68 18.93 -3.89
CA CYS A 28 11.46 18.65 -5.09
C CYS A 28 11.92 17.19 -5.04
N LEU A 29 11.21 16.34 -5.77
CA LEU A 29 11.47 14.89 -5.78
C LEU A 29 12.86 14.58 -6.35
N ASP A 30 13.30 15.27 -7.40
CA ASP A 30 14.63 15.05 -8.02
C ASP A 30 15.76 15.27 -7.01
N VAL A 31 15.68 16.36 -6.22
CA VAL A 31 16.67 16.67 -5.17
C VAL A 31 16.59 15.65 -4.04
N THR A 32 15.38 15.25 -3.64
CA THR A 32 15.17 14.23 -2.59
C THR A 32 15.77 12.89 -3.01
N TRP A 33 15.48 12.46 -4.24
CA TRP A 33 15.96 11.21 -4.82
C TRP A 33 17.48 11.20 -4.99
N SER A 34 18.06 12.28 -5.53
CA SER A 34 19.52 12.45 -5.63
C SER A 34 20.21 12.32 -4.25
N GLY A 35 19.57 12.83 -3.19
CA GLY A 35 20.04 12.67 -1.82
C GLY A 35 20.00 11.20 -1.35
N MET A 36 18.95 10.46 -1.71
CA MET A 36 18.83 9.03 -1.40
C MET A 36 19.87 8.19 -2.14
N GLU A 37 20.17 8.48 -3.41
CA GLU A 37 21.24 7.83 -4.17
C GLU A 37 22.61 8.03 -3.52
N LYS A 38 22.89 9.24 -3.03
CA LYS A 38 24.13 9.51 -2.28
C LYS A 38 24.21 8.70 -0.99
N CYS A 39 23.10 8.50 -0.28
CA CYS A 39 23.06 7.62 0.90
C CYS A 39 23.38 6.16 0.54
N LEU A 40 23.00 5.70 -0.65
CA LEU A 40 23.36 4.38 -1.16
C LEU A 40 24.86 4.29 -1.49
N GLU A 41 25.39 5.27 -2.22
CA GLU A 41 26.83 5.35 -2.58
C GLU A 41 27.74 5.39 -1.35
N MET A 42 27.34 6.13 -0.32
CA MET A 42 28.08 6.23 0.94
C MET A 42 27.95 4.97 1.82
N GLY A 43 27.15 3.98 1.42
CA GLY A 43 26.90 2.77 2.20
C GLY A 43 26.05 2.98 3.45
N LEU A 44 25.36 4.12 3.57
CA LEU A 44 24.44 4.41 4.70
C LEU A 44 23.16 3.56 4.62
N CYS A 45 22.80 3.12 3.42
CA CYS A 45 21.72 2.16 3.20
C CYS A 45 22.11 1.16 2.12
N ARG A 46 21.50 -0.03 2.13
CA ARG A 46 21.73 -1.09 1.12
C ARG A 46 20.70 -1.09 -0.02
N GLY A 47 19.80 -0.11 -0.08
CA GLY A 47 18.74 0.00 -1.08
C GLY A 47 17.78 1.15 -0.78
N ILE A 48 17.24 1.77 -1.83
CA ILE A 48 16.35 2.94 -1.79
C ILE A 48 15.07 2.68 -2.60
N GLY A 49 13.97 3.38 -2.28
CA GLY A 49 12.68 3.18 -2.98
C GLY A 49 11.57 4.12 -2.50
N VAL A 50 10.35 3.86 -2.93
CA VAL A 50 9.13 4.59 -2.52
C VAL A 50 8.13 3.58 -1.96
N GLU A 51 7.40 3.95 -0.92
CA GLU A 51 6.39 3.09 -0.30
C GLU A 51 5.04 3.17 -1.06
N MET A 52 4.39 2.02 -1.28
CA MET A 52 3.06 1.91 -1.89
C MET A 52 2.24 0.82 -1.18
N HIS A 53 0.94 1.04 -0.98
CA HIS A 53 0.07 0.15 -0.18
C HIS A 53 -0.95 -0.64 -1.03
N PRO A 54 -0.87 -1.99 -1.12
CA PRO A 54 -1.61 -2.76 -2.12
C PRO A 54 -3.00 -3.33 -1.76
N MET A 55 -3.51 -3.28 -0.51
CA MET A 55 -4.73 -4.04 -0.17
C MET A 55 -5.55 -3.50 1.01
N TRP A 56 -6.83 -3.21 0.82
CA TRP A 56 -7.80 -3.06 1.93
C TRP A 56 -9.24 -3.14 1.42
N ARG A 57 -10.01 -3.94 2.14
CA ARG A 57 -11.27 -4.61 1.76
C ARG A 57 -12.50 -3.97 2.38
N GLN A 58 -13.66 -4.15 1.73
CA GLN A 58 -14.97 -3.64 2.14
C GLN A 58 -15.77 -4.65 2.98
N GLU A 59 -15.99 -4.32 4.26
CA GLU A 59 -16.77 -5.15 5.21
C GLU A 59 -18.26 -5.21 4.89
N LYS A 60 -18.84 -4.12 4.36
CA LYS A 60 -20.27 -4.00 4.05
C LYS A 60 -20.79 -5.04 3.07
N LEU A 61 -19.96 -5.48 2.12
CA LEU A 61 -20.33 -6.49 1.13
C LEU A 61 -20.41 -7.88 1.76
N ARG A 62 -19.52 -8.19 2.70
CA ARG A 62 -19.52 -9.47 3.43
C ARG A 62 -20.70 -9.55 4.40
N ASP A 63 -21.13 -8.43 4.96
CA ASP A 63 -22.32 -8.37 5.81
C ASP A 63 -23.61 -8.49 4.98
N PHE A 64 -23.69 -7.85 3.81
CA PHE A 64 -24.80 -8.04 2.86
C PHE A 64 -24.97 -9.49 2.39
N CYS A 65 -23.87 -10.17 2.02
CA CYS A 65 -23.93 -11.58 1.61
C CYS A 65 -24.41 -12.50 2.76
N ARG A 66 -24.07 -12.19 4.01
CA ARG A 66 -24.57 -12.88 5.21
C ARG A 66 -26.07 -12.65 5.41
N ASP A 67 -26.53 -11.40 5.26
CA ASP A 67 -27.92 -11.01 5.47
C ASP A 67 -28.87 -11.54 4.37
N GLN A 68 -28.35 -11.75 3.15
CA GLN A 68 -29.11 -12.29 2.02
C GLN A 68 -28.98 -13.81 1.86
N ASN A 69 -28.35 -14.49 2.82
CA ASN A 69 -28.10 -15.94 2.79
C ASN A 69 -27.35 -16.42 1.53
N ILE A 70 -26.44 -15.59 1.02
CA ILE A 70 -25.59 -15.88 -0.14
C ILE A 70 -24.29 -16.51 0.38
N HIS A 71 -24.05 -17.76 0.01
CA HIS A 71 -22.84 -18.48 0.39
C HIS A 71 -21.62 -17.89 -0.33
N VAL A 72 -20.65 -17.42 0.46
CA VAL A 72 -19.35 -16.97 -0.03
C VAL A 72 -18.37 -18.13 0.12
N SER A 73 -18.08 -18.82 -0.97
CA SER A 73 -17.01 -19.82 -1.02
C SER A 73 -15.66 -19.13 -1.26
N ALA A 74 -14.66 -19.47 -0.46
CA ALA A 74 -13.26 -19.34 -0.86
C ALA A 74 -12.79 -20.72 -1.33
N TYR A 75 -12.15 -20.78 -2.49
CA TYR A 75 -11.60 -22.03 -3.02
C TYR A 75 -10.14 -22.24 -2.53
N SER A 76 -9.77 -23.52 -2.37
CA SER A 76 -8.46 -24.09 -1.96
C SER A 76 -8.19 -24.28 -0.45
N PRO A 77 -8.24 -25.53 0.08
CA PRO A 77 -8.06 -25.83 1.51
C PRO A 77 -6.58 -25.91 1.99
N LEU A 78 -5.62 -25.39 1.21
CA LEU A 78 -4.19 -25.45 1.58
C LEU A 78 -3.57 -24.08 1.90
N ALA A 79 -4.29 -22.98 1.65
CA ALA A 79 -3.79 -21.64 1.90
C ALA A 79 -4.89 -20.76 2.52
N THR A 80 -4.51 -19.88 3.44
CA THR A 80 -5.44 -18.92 4.03
C THR A 80 -5.69 -17.75 3.07
N PRO A 81 -6.82 -17.02 3.21
CA PRO A 81 -7.07 -15.83 2.40
C PRO A 81 -5.94 -14.79 2.47
N ALA A 82 -5.20 -14.73 3.59
CA ALA A 82 -4.02 -13.88 3.71
C ALA A 82 -2.87 -14.38 2.84
N GLN A 83 -2.60 -15.70 2.82
CA GLN A 83 -1.56 -16.28 1.98
C GLN A 83 -1.86 -16.12 0.49
N ILE A 84 -3.11 -16.30 0.07
CA ILE A 84 -3.54 -16.06 -1.31
C ILE A 84 -3.30 -14.60 -1.70
N ALA A 85 -3.72 -13.65 -0.88
CA ALA A 85 -3.55 -12.23 -1.16
C ALA A 85 -2.06 -11.81 -1.19
N LEU A 86 -1.23 -12.37 -0.31
CA LEU A 86 0.21 -12.14 -0.29
C LEU A 86 0.91 -12.77 -1.50
N SER A 87 0.56 -14.00 -1.87
CA SER A 87 1.10 -14.69 -3.06
C SER A 87 0.69 -13.98 -4.36
N TRP A 88 -0.55 -13.50 -4.45
CA TRP A 88 -0.99 -12.64 -5.56
C TRP A 88 -0.18 -11.34 -5.62
N GLY A 89 0.06 -10.67 -4.48
CA GLY A 89 0.92 -9.49 -4.47
C GLY A 89 2.35 -9.80 -4.95
N LEU A 90 2.92 -10.93 -4.53
CA LEU A 90 4.23 -11.39 -5.00
C LEU A 90 4.24 -11.71 -6.50
N SER A 91 3.15 -12.25 -7.07
CA SER A 91 3.05 -12.53 -8.51
C SER A 91 3.00 -11.27 -9.39
N LYS A 92 2.70 -10.11 -8.80
CA LYS A 92 2.79 -8.79 -9.45
C LYS A 92 4.19 -8.17 -9.39
N GLU A 93 5.21 -8.96 -9.05
CA GLU A 93 6.61 -8.51 -8.91
C GLU A 93 6.80 -7.41 -7.84
N VAL A 94 5.90 -7.33 -6.86
CA VAL A 94 6.01 -6.39 -5.73
C VAL A 94 6.31 -7.13 -4.42
N SER A 95 7.12 -6.50 -3.57
CA SER A 95 7.30 -6.98 -2.19
C SER A 95 6.07 -6.67 -1.34
N VAL A 96 5.54 -7.65 -0.62
CA VAL A 96 4.39 -7.48 0.27
C VAL A 96 4.83 -7.35 1.73
N ASN A 97 4.46 -6.24 2.37
CA ASN A 97 4.69 -6.01 3.79
C ASN A 97 3.41 -6.29 4.57
N VAL A 98 3.44 -7.31 5.44
CA VAL A 98 2.28 -7.71 6.24
C VAL A 98 2.56 -7.56 7.73
N LYS A 99 1.68 -6.84 8.41
CA LYS A 99 1.80 -6.58 9.85
C LYS A 99 0.93 -7.56 10.65
N SER A 100 1.51 -8.20 11.65
CA SER A 100 0.80 -8.97 12.68
C SER A 100 1.57 -8.94 13.99
N PHE A 101 0.86 -8.97 15.13
CA PHE A 101 1.46 -9.22 16.45
C PHE A 101 1.20 -10.65 16.95
N ASN A 102 0.43 -11.45 16.21
CA ASN A 102 0.16 -12.85 16.53
C ASN A 102 1.20 -13.73 15.83
N GLN A 103 1.90 -14.57 16.60
CA GLN A 103 3.01 -15.40 16.11
C GLN A 103 2.58 -16.48 15.13
N GLU A 104 1.40 -17.08 15.32
CA GLU A 104 0.87 -18.09 14.41
C GLU A 104 0.57 -17.47 13.05
N ARG A 105 -0.08 -16.30 13.03
CA ARG A 105 -0.31 -15.54 11.78
C ARG A 105 0.99 -15.10 11.10
N MET A 106 2.03 -14.75 11.86
CA MET A 106 3.34 -14.42 11.26
C MET A 106 3.96 -15.64 10.56
N LYS A 107 3.87 -16.82 11.17
CA LYS A 107 4.33 -18.08 10.56
C LYS A 107 3.49 -18.46 9.35
N GLU A 108 2.17 -18.34 9.45
CA GLU A 108 1.22 -18.57 8.36
C GLU A 108 1.51 -17.65 7.17
N ASN A 109 1.60 -16.34 7.39
CA ASN A 109 1.87 -15.36 6.34
C ASN A 109 3.18 -15.63 5.59
N LYS A 110 4.22 -16.14 6.28
CA LYS A 110 5.49 -16.52 5.65
C LYS A 110 5.30 -17.63 4.61
N GLY A 111 4.37 -18.56 4.85
CA GLY A 111 4.05 -19.65 3.92
C GLY A 111 3.52 -19.18 2.56
N ALA A 112 3.12 -17.91 2.43
CA ALA A 112 2.71 -17.34 1.13
C ALA A 112 3.84 -17.32 0.09
N ILE A 113 5.11 -17.34 0.51
CA ILE A 113 6.28 -17.33 -0.38
C ILE A 113 6.37 -18.62 -1.20
N ASP A 114 5.99 -19.74 -0.59
CA ASP A 114 6.06 -21.07 -1.21
C ASP A 114 4.77 -21.40 -1.99
N LEU A 115 3.73 -20.58 -1.83
CA LEU A 115 2.47 -20.73 -2.54
C LEU A 115 2.61 -20.15 -3.96
N LYS A 116 2.44 -21.00 -4.96
CA LYS A 116 2.36 -20.59 -6.37
C LYS A 116 0.90 -20.62 -6.81
N LEU A 117 0.41 -19.46 -7.23
CA LEU A 117 -0.87 -19.35 -7.91
C LEU A 117 -0.68 -19.68 -9.38
N GLU A 118 -1.63 -20.39 -9.96
CA GLU A 118 -1.70 -20.62 -11.40
C GLU A 118 -2.15 -19.35 -12.12
N ASP A 119 -1.79 -19.20 -13.40
CA ASP A 119 -2.13 -18.01 -14.18
C ASP A 119 -3.65 -17.74 -14.23
N GLU A 120 -4.46 -18.80 -14.28
CA GLU A 120 -5.92 -18.69 -14.26
C GLU A 120 -6.44 -18.12 -12.93
N GLU A 121 -5.85 -18.53 -11.80
CA GLU A 121 -6.22 -18.01 -10.47
C GLU A 121 -5.82 -16.53 -10.33
N ILE A 122 -4.66 -16.15 -10.88
CA ILE A 122 -4.21 -14.75 -10.90
C ILE A 122 -5.17 -13.90 -11.73
N LEU A 123 -5.57 -14.38 -12.91
CA LEU A 123 -6.53 -13.70 -13.79
C LEU A 123 -7.91 -13.58 -13.13
N GLU A 124 -8.35 -14.62 -12.42
CA GLU A 124 -9.60 -14.56 -11.66
C GLU A 124 -9.50 -13.45 -10.61
N ILE A 125 -8.46 -13.45 -9.76
CA ILE A 125 -8.27 -12.44 -8.71
C ILE A 125 -8.19 -11.02 -9.30
N ASP A 126 -7.48 -10.83 -10.41
CA ASP A 126 -7.41 -9.54 -11.11
C ASP A 126 -8.79 -9.06 -11.57
N SER A 127 -9.65 -9.98 -12.01
CA SER A 127 -10.99 -9.66 -12.50
C SER A 127 -12.02 -9.42 -11.38
N MET A 128 -11.72 -9.84 -10.15
CA MET A 128 -12.69 -9.79 -9.04
C MET A 128 -13.00 -8.36 -8.57
N PHE A 129 -12.12 -7.39 -8.80
CA PHE A 129 -12.26 -6.05 -8.21
C PHE A 129 -11.86 -4.93 -9.17
N LYS A 130 -12.52 -3.78 -8.99
CA LYS A 130 -12.05 -2.53 -9.56
C LYS A 130 -10.92 -1.98 -8.68
N GLU A 131 -9.82 -1.56 -9.29
CA GLU A 131 -8.71 -0.93 -8.59
C GLU A 131 -9.19 0.26 -7.74
N MET A 132 -8.69 0.34 -6.50
CA MET A 132 -9.08 1.37 -5.54
C MET A 132 -7.94 1.63 -4.55
N LYS A 133 -7.60 2.90 -4.32
CA LYS A 133 -6.69 3.31 -3.25
C LYS A 133 -7.44 3.45 -1.93
N ILE A 134 -6.93 2.84 -0.86
CA ILE A 134 -7.58 2.86 0.46
C ILE A 134 -7.05 4.00 1.31
N LEU A 135 -5.73 4.14 1.39
CA LEU A 135 -5.10 5.31 1.96
C LEU A 135 -5.00 6.35 0.85
N ARG A 136 -6.07 7.12 0.65
CA ARG A 136 -6.15 8.12 -0.43
C ARG A 136 -5.35 9.38 -0.11
N GLY A 137 -4.88 9.55 1.12
CA GLY A 137 -4.02 10.68 1.49
C GLY A 137 -4.78 12.00 1.60
N GLU A 138 -6.06 11.97 2.01
CA GLU A 138 -6.92 13.15 2.12
C GLU A 138 -6.30 14.26 3.00
N VAL A 139 -5.55 13.87 4.03
CA VAL A 139 -4.85 14.79 4.93
C VAL A 139 -3.75 15.60 4.24
N PHE A 140 -3.30 15.17 3.05
CA PHE A 140 -2.26 15.82 2.27
C PHE A 140 -2.80 16.75 1.18
N VAL A 141 -4.13 16.92 1.08
CA VAL A 141 -4.77 17.72 0.03
C VAL A 141 -5.50 18.91 0.66
N ASN A 142 -5.19 20.12 0.19
CA ASN A 142 -5.93 21.33 0.57
C ASN A 142 -5.77 22.44 -0.48
N GLN A 143 -6.65 23.45 -0.43
CA GLN A 143 -6.64 24.55 -1.40
C GLN A 143 -5.54 25.59 -1.12
N SER A 144 -5.12 25.75 0.12
CA SER A 144 -4.26 26.86 0.54
C SER A 144 -2.78 26.59 0.27
N THR A 145 -2.25 25.51 0.81
CA THR A 145 -0.83 25.34 1.19
C THR A 145 -0.23 24.04 0.70
N SER A 146 -1.05 22.99 0.54
CA SER A 146 -0.60 21.74 -0.05
C SER A 146 -0.18 21.99 -1.51
N PRO A 147 0.90 21.32 -1.98
CA PRO A 147 1.21 21.27 -3.40
C PRO A 147 0.09 20.60 -4.23
N TYR A 148 -0.77 19.80 -3.59
CA TYR A 148 -1.87 19.09 -4.23
C TYR A 148 -3.22 19.70 -3.80
N LYS A 149 -3.97 20.22 -4.78
CA LYS A 149 -5.26 20.89 -4.54
C LYS A 149 -6.41 19.91 -4.49
N THR A 150 -6.26 18.78 -5.19
CA THR A 150 -7.22 17.69 -5.23
C THR A 150 -6.53 16.34 -5.01
N LEU A 151 -7.31 15.30 -4.71
CA LEU A 151 -6.81 13.92 -4.67
C LEU A 151 -6.31 13.48 -6.04
N GLN A 152 -6.90 13.99 -7.12
CA GLN A 152 -6.44 13.73 -8.48
C GLN A 152 -5.02 14.27 -8.67
N ASP A 153 -4.73 15.49 -8.21
CA ASP A 153 -3.38 16.06 -8.31
C ASP A 153 -2.35 15.26 -7.49
N LEU A 154 -2.74 14.76 -6.31
CA LEU A 154 -1.87 13.95 -5.45
C LEU A 154 -1.47 12.62 -6.11
N TRP A 155 -2.35 12.05 -6.91
CA TRP A 155 -2.18 10.73 -7.51
C TRP A 155 -2.02 10.78 -9.04
N ASP A 156 -1.65 11.92 -9.61
CA ASP A 156 -1.49 12.10 -11.06
C ASP A 156 -2.69 11.57 -11.87
N TYR A 157 -3.90 11.81 -11.35
CA TYR A 157 -5.20 11.37 -11.91
C TYR A 157 -5.44 9.85 -11.87
N GLU A 158 -4.56 9.06 -11.24
CA GLU A 158 -4.69 7.62 -11.04
C GLU A 158 -5.41 7.27 -9.73
N ILE A 159 -6.54 7.93 -9.42
CA ILE A 159 -7.31 7.76 -8.15
C ILE A 159 -8.65 7.04 -8.33
#